data_AF-A0A834K8U1-F1
#
_entry.id   AF-A0A834K8U1-F1
#
_cell.length_a   1.000
_cell.length_b   1.000
_cell.length_c   1.000
_cell.angle_alpha   90.00
_cell.angle_beta   90.00
_cell.angle_gamma   90.00
#
_symmetry.space_group_name_H-M   'P 1'
#
loop_
_entity.id
_entity.type
_entity.pdbx_description
1 polymer ?
#
loop_
_entity_poly.entity_id
_entity_poly.type
_entity_poly.pdbx_seq_one_letter_code
_entity_poly.pdbx_strand_id
1 'polypeptide(L)'
;MDRNYVRNVLNYINDLKESFSEEEFKCLERKHQDLQARLEERHQHQAINGGIEEGGATEGQEGCEVSWDSLLCWPYTSPGTLAILPCFEELNGIRYDNTHQRLTRRLTNEKELGRRKY
;
A
#
# COMPACT_ATOMS: atom_id res chain seq x y z
N MET A 1 -28.88 -4.63 -23.14
CA MET A 1 -28.41 -3.84 -21.97
C MET A 1 -29.61 -3.61 -21.07
N ASP A 2 -29.64 -4.24 -19.90
CA ASP A 2 -30.77 -4.11 -18.97
C ASP A 2 -30.90 -2.68 -18.43
N ARG A 3 -32.13 -2.15 -18.42
CA ARG A 3 -32.47 -0.79 -17.94
C ARG A 3 -32.09 -0.53 -16.47
N ASN A 4 -31.74 -1.56 -15.72
CA ASN A 4 -31.38 -1.47 -14.30
C ASN A 4 -29.89 -1.75 -14.03
N TYR A 5 -29.08 -2.03 -15.05
CA TYR A 5 -27.67 -2.38 -14.86
C TYR A 5 -26.90 -1.25 -14.15
N VAL A 6 -27.03 -0.02 -14.65
CA VAL A 6 -26.37 1.16 -14.07
C VAL A 6 -26.78 1.36 -12.61
N ARG A 7 -28.08 1.23 -12.31
CA ARG A 7 -28.60 1.35 -10.95
C ARG A 7 -28.04 0.27 -10.00
N ASN A 8 -27.97 -0.97 -10.46
CA ASN A 8 -27.43 -2.07 -9.66
C ASN A 8 -25.93 -1.89 -9.40
N VAL A 9 -25.18 -1.42 -10.40
CA VAL A 9 -23.75 -1.11 -10.26
C VAL A 9 -23.55 0.05 -9.28
N LEU A 10 -24.34 1.12 -9.37
CA LEU A 10 -24.24 2.25 -8.44
C LEU A 10 -24.57 1.86 -7.00
N ASN A 11 -25.59 1.02 -6.79
CA ASN A 11 -25.91 0.51 -5.45
C ASN A 11 -24.75 -0.31 -4.90
N TYR A 12 -24.20 -1.24 -5.68
CA TYR A 12 -23.04 -2.03 -5.28
C TYR A 12 -21.83 -1.15 -4.94
N ILE A 13 -21.57 -0.09 -5.72
CA ILE A 13 -20.49 0.86 -5.42
C ILE A 13 -20.73 1.59 -4.09
N ASN A 14 -21.98 2.00 -3.81
CA ASN A 14 -22.30 2.65 -2.54
C ASN A 14 -22.17 1.69 -1.37
N ASP A 15 -22.68 0.46 -1.49
CA ASP A 15 -22.56 -0.57 -0.46
C ASP A 15 -21.09 -0.88 -0.16
N LEU A 16 -20.24 -0.93 -1.19
CA LEU A 16 -18.79 -1.08 -1.02
C LEU A 16 -18.18 0.09 -0.26
N LYS A 17 -18.56 1.33 -0.60
CA LYS A 17 -18.06 2.52 0.11
C LYS A 17 -18.46 2.52 1.58
N GLU A 18 -19.67 2.08 1.90
CA GLU A 18 -20.15 1.95 3.29
C GLU A 18 -19.42 0.83 4.05
N SER A 19 -18.94 -0.20 3.34
CA SER A 19 -18.23 -1.33 3.96
C SER A 19 -16.80 -1.02 4.39
N PHE A 20 -16.17 0.04 3.85
CA PHE A 20 -14.82 0.45 4.18
C PHE A 20 -14.80 1.50 5.30
N SER A 21 -13.77 1.48 6.15
CA SER A 21 -13.53 2.61 7.05
C SER A 21 -13.02 3.83 6.25
N GLU A 22 -13.23 5.03 6.80
CA GLU A 22 -12.75 6.27 6.17
C GLU A 22 -11.21 6.25 6.01
N GLU A 23 -10.50 5.66 6.96
CA GLU A 23 -9.05 5.48 6.98
C GLU A 23 -8.58 4.48 5.92
N GLU A 24 -9.30 3.38 5.75
CA GLU A 24 -9.02 2.40 4.71
C GLU A 24 -9.17 3.03 3.32
N PHE A 25 -10.23 3.81 3.10
CA PHE A 25 -10.43 4.51 1.84
C PHE A 25 -9.32 5.52 1.56
N LYS A 26 -8.91 6.31 2.56
CA LYS A 26 -7.76 7.22 2.46
C LYS A 26 -6.46 6.47 2.12
N CYS A 27 -6.28 5.28 2.69
CA CYS A 27 -5.10 4.46 2.39
C CYS A 27 -5.09 3.95 0.95
N LEU A 28 -6.25 3.50 0.46
CA LEU A 28 -6.42 3.07 -0.92
C LEU A 28 -6.15 4.22 -1.91
N GLU A 29 -6.64 5.43 -1.61
CA GLU A 29 -6.34 6.62 -2.41
C GLU A 29 -4.84 6.91 -2.44
N ARG A 30 -4.16 6.86 -1.29
CA ARG A 30 -2.70 7.03 -1.24
C ARG A 30 -1.97 5.96 -2.06
N LYS A 31 -2.42 4.70 -1.97
CA LYS A 31 -1.85 3.60 -2.77
C LYS A 31 -1.98 3.87 -4.26
N HIS A 32 -3.14 4.35 -4.69
CA HIS A 32 -3.37 4.68 -6.09
C HIS A 32 -2.43 5.79 -6.58
N GLN A 33 -2.29 6.87 -5.81
CA GLN A 33 -1.40 7.99 -6.13
C GLN A 33 0.08 7.56 -6.23
N ASP A 34 0.55 6.73 -5.29
CA ASP A 34 1.93 6.20 -5.30
C ASP A 34 2.18 5.34 -6.55
N LEU A 35 1.23 4.46 -6.89
CA LEU A 35 1.31 3.64 -8.10
C LEU A 35 1.33 4.50 -9.37
N GLN A 36 0.50 5.54 -9.45
CA GLN A 36 0.49 6.46 -10.59
C GLN A 36 1.84 7.16 -10.76
N ALA A 37 2.38 7.75 -9.69
CA ALA A 37 3.68 8.43 -9.74
C ALA A 37 4.80 7.49 -10.20
N ARG A 38 4.84 6.25 -9.68
CA ARG A 38 5.86 5.25 -10.07
C ARG A 38 5.71 4.77 -11.51
N LEU A 39 4.47 4.68 -12.01
CA LEU A 39 4.22 4.37 -13.41
C LEU A 39 4.67 5.51 -14.32
N GLU A 40 4.40 6.76 -13.95
CA GLU A 40 4.84 7.95 -14.67
C GLU A 40 6.37 8.02 -14.75
N GLU A 41 7.08 7.82 -13.64
CA GLU A 41 8.54 7.71 -13.60
C GLU A 41 9.07 6.59 -14.51
N ARG A 42 8.42 5.42 -14.49
CA ARG A 42 8.79 4.30 -15.38
C ARG A 42 8.60 4.66 -16.84
N HIS A 43 7.48 5.29 -17.21
CA HIS A 43 7.23 5.72 -18.57
C HIS A 43 8.26 6.75 -19.05
N GLN A 44 8.71 7.64 -18.16
CA GLN A 44 9.78 8.59 -18.47
C GLN A 44 11.13 7.90 -18.69
N HIS A 45 11.46 6.85 -17.93
CA HIS A 45 12.68 6.04 -18.13
C HIS A 45 12.61 5.12 -19.37
N GLN A 46 11.43 4.60 -19.72
CA GLN A 46 11.24 3.70 -20.87
C GLN A 46 11.37 4.39 -22.24
N ALA A 47 11.27 5.71 -22.31
CA ALA A 47 11.54 6.45 -23.56
C ALA A 47 13.01 6.39 -24.03
N ILE A 48 13.90 5.77 -23.24
CA ILE A 48 15.35 5.73 -23.50
C ILE A 48 15.84 4.31 -23.88
N ASN A 49 15.19 3.23 -23.44
CA ASN A 49 15.65 1.85 -23.67
C ASN A 49 14.52 0.93 -24.18
N GLY A 50 14.33 0.86 -25.49
CA GLY A 50 13.54 -0.17 -26.13
C GLY A 50 14.37 -1.44 -26.37
N GLY A 51 14.17 -2.48 -25.57
CA GLY A 51 14.83 -3.79 -25.74
C GLY A 51 14.05 -4.90 -25.04
N ILE A 52 13.84 -6.02 -25.75
CA ILE A 52 12.97 -7.15 -25.43
C ILE A 52 13.58 -8.05 -24.36
N GLU A 53 12.84 -8.36 -23.29
CA GLU A 53 13.06 -9.58 -22.50
C GLU A 53 11.70 -10.27 -22.23
N GLU A 54 11.54 -11.46 -22.82
CA GLU A 54 10.46 -12.41 -22.51
C GLU A 54 10.88 -13.26 -21.31
N GLY A 55 10.18 -13.12 -20.18
CA GLY A 55 10.42 -13.93 -18.99
C GLY A 55 9.47 -13.56 -17.86
N GLY A 56 8.53 -14.45 -17.57
CA GLY A 56 7.45 -14.20 -16.62
C GLY A 56 7.89 -13.93 -15.17
N ALA A 57 7.10 -13.06 -14.53
CA ALA A 57 6.94 -12.85 -13.09
C ALA A 57 8.19 -12.47 -12.27
N THR A 58 8.09 -11.30 -11.64
CA THR A 58 8.96 -10.70 -10.60
C THR A 58 10.24 -9.99 -11.07
N GLU A 59 10.13 -8.97 -11.91
CA GLU A 59 10.96 -7.78 -11.67
C GLU A 59 10.43 -7.12 -10.40
N GLY A 60 11.15 -7.40 -9.31
CA GLY A 60 10.74 -7.10 -7.95
C GLY A 60 10.39 -5.63 -7.81
N GLN A 61 9.21 -5.37 -7.25
CA GLN A 61 9.02 -4.10 -6.57
C GLN A 61 10.14 -4.01 -5.53
N GLU A 62 11.09 -3.11 -5.74
CA GLU A 62 12.19 -2.85 -4.82
C GLU A 62 11.63 -2.15 -3.57
N GLY A 63 10.67 -2.74 -2.87
CA GLY A 63 10.02 -2.11 -1.73
C GLY A 63 8.66 -2.69 -1.38
N CYS A 64 8.17 -2.35 -0.19
CA CYS A 64 6.80 -2.63 0.24
C CYS A 64 5.88 -1.58 -0.36
N GLU A 65 4.80 -1.98 -1.02
CA GLU A 65 3.73 -1.06 -1.42
C GLU A 65 3.02 -0.42 -0.22
N VAL A 66 2.34 0.69 -0.51
CA VAL A 66 1.32 1.23 0.39
C VAL A 66 0.31 0.13 0.72
N SER A 67 0.00 -0.03 2.00
CA SER A 67 -0.85 -1.13 2.49
C SER A 67 -1.57 -0.77 3.77
N TRP A 68 -2.82 -1.21 3.86
CA TRP A 68 -3.67 -1.09 5.03
C TRP A 68 -3.58 -2.37 5.87
N ASP A 69 -3.44 -2.23 7.19
CA ASP A 69 -3.40 -3.37 8.13
C ASP A 69 -4.62 -3.44 9.07
N SER A 70 -5.73 -2.80 8.68
CA SER A 70 -6.94 -2.61 9.50
C SER A 70 -6.81 -1.57 10.62
N LEU A 71 -5.67 -0.87 10.74
CA LEU A 71 -5.48 0.17 11.73
C LEU A 71 -4.67 1.37 11.19
N LEU A 72 -3.64 1.13 10.39
CA LEU A 72 -2.72 2.12 9.85
C LEU A 72 -2.52 1.92 8.35
N CYS A 73 -2.38 3.06 7.67
CA CYS A 73 -1.88 3.07 6.32
C CYS A 73 -0.37 3.11 6.31
N TRP A 74 0.26 1.98 6.03
CA TRP A 74 1.70 1.91 5.89
C TRP A 74 2.13 2.48 4.53
N PRO A 75 3.10 3.40 4.50
CA PRO A 75 3.56 4.01 3.26
C PRO A 75 4.40 3.02 2.44
N TYR A 76 4.64 3.39 1.17
CA TYR A 76 5.70 2.76 0.40
C TYR A 76 7.02 2.84 1.16
N THR A 77 7.76 1.74 1.17
CA THR A 77 9.05 1.67 1.87
C THR A 77 10.07 1.02 0.95
N SER A 78 11.19 1.69 0.70
CA SER A 78 12.30 1.14 -0.08
C SER A 78 13.03 0.01 0.68
N PRO A 79 13.81 -0.84 0.00
CA PRO A 79 14.50 -1.95 0.63
C PRO A 79 15.59 -1.40 1.54
N GLY A 80 15.79 -2.03 2.70
CA GLY A 80 16.78 -1.57 3.67
C GLY A 80 16.40 -0.31 4.43
N THR A 81 15.25 0.32 4.16
CA THR A 81 14.73 1.45 4.94
C THR A 81 13.60 1.01 5.88
N LEU A 82 13.18 1.93 6.76
CA LEU A 82 12.18 1.69 7.79
C LEU A 82 11.02 2.64 7.59
N ALA A 83 9.79 2.10 7.53
CA ALA A 83 8.61 2.93 7.63
C ALA A 83 8.45 3.36 9.08
N ILE A 84 8.25 4.66 9.32
CA ILE A 84 8.09 5.23 10.65
C ILE A 84 6.79 6.04 10.65
N LEU A 85 5.84 5.65 11.50
CA LEU A 85 4.57 6.34 11.70
C LEU A 85 4.44 6.84 13.14
N PRO A 86 3.71 7.94 13.36
CA PRO A 86 3.38 8.36 14.72
C PRO A 86 2.51 7.30 15.41
N CYS A 87 2.65 7.18 16.73
CA CYS A 87 1.69 6.43 17.54
C CYS A 87 0.33 7.16 17.57
N PHE A 88 -0.73 6.41 17.87
CA PHE A 88 -2.03 6.98 18.18
C PHE A 88 -1.97 7.82 19.46
N GLU A 89 -2.72 8.92 19.54
CA GLU A 89 -2.88 9.61 20.82
C GLU A 89 -3.67 8.75 21.81
N GLU A 90 -4.70 8.07 21.29
CA GLU A 90 -5.51 7.10 22.00
C GLU A 90 -5.99 6.02 21.03
N LEU A 91 -5.94 4.76 21.45
CA LEU A 91 -6.52 3.63 20.72
C LEU A 91 -7.29 2.74 21.69
N ASN A 92 -8.59 2.57 21.45
CA ASN A 92 -9.50 1.79 22.31
C ASN A 92 -9.47 2.22 23.80
N GLY A 93 -9.41 3.54 24.07
CA GLY A 93 -9.34 4.06 25.44
C GLY A 93 -7.94 4.05 26.07
N ILE A 94 -6.93 3.54 25.37
CA ILE A 94 -5.54 3.50 25.85
C ILE A 94 -4.75 4.65 25.21
N ARG A 95 -4.22 5.54 26.04
CA ARG A 95 -3.39 6.65 25.59
C ARG A 95 -1.94 6.21 25.43
N TYR A 96 -1.31 6.59 24.32
CA TYR A 96 0.11 6.31 24.08
C TYR A 96 0.93 7.57 24.26
N ASP A 97 2.15 7.39 24.77
CA ASP A 97 3.15 8.45 24.86
C ASP A 97 3.79 8.65 23.47
N ASN A 98 3.34 9.69 22.79
CA ASN A 98 3.79 10.10 21.46
C ASN A 98 5.06 10.95 21.48
N THR A 99 5.65 11.22 22.66
CA THR A 99 6.83 12.10 22.75
C THR A 99 8.04 11.44 22.07
N HIS A 100 8.26 10.15 22.33
CA HIS A 100 9.47 9.42 21.90
C HIS A 100 9.18 8.08 21.19
N GLN A 101 7.92 7.61 21.17
CA GLN A 101 7.56 6.31 20.61
C GLN A 101 7.10 6.44 19.16
N ARG A 102 7.47 5.46 18.32
CA ARG A 102 7.10 5.42 16.90
C ARG A 102 6.76 4.00 16.47
N LEU A 103 5.80 3.87 15.58
CA LEU A 103 5.42 2.59 14.98
C LEU A 103 6.31 2.33 13.77
N THR A 104 6.90 1.15 13.71
CA THR A 104 7.91 0.83 12.70
C THR A 104 7.61 -0.46 11.96
N ARG A 105 7.72 -0.45 10.63
CA ARG A 105 7.64 -1.65 9.79
C ARG A 105 8.93 -1.82 9.01
N ARG A 106 9.56 -2.98 9.18
CA ARG A 106 10.80 -3.35 8.52
C ARG A 106 10.53 -4.26 7.32
N LEU A 107 11.12 -3.91 6.20
CA LEU A 107 11.25 -4.80 5.05
C LEU A 107 12.28 -5.88 5.33
N THR A 108 11.83 -7.13 5.40
CA THR A 108 12.71 -8.29 5.26
C THR A 108 12.59 -8.81 3.85
N ASN A 109 13.71 -8.91 3.12
CA ASN A 109 13.75 -9.69 1.88
C ASN A 109 13.25 -11.11 2.22
N GLU A 110 12.41 -11.73 1.39
CA GLU A 110 11.88 -13.08 1.66
C GLU A 110 12.98 -14.11 2.01
N LYS A 111 14.21 -13.88 1.53
CA LYS A 111 15.43 -14.64 1.84
C LYS A 111 15.79 -14.68 3.34
N GLU A 112 15.36 -13.70 4.14
CA GLU A 112 15.62 -13.63 5.59
C GLU A 112 14.58 -14.41 6.42
N LEU A 113 13.38 -14.67 5.87
CA LEU A 113 12.34 -15.44 6.57
C LEU A 113 12.74 -16.92 6.72
N GLY A 114 13.53 -17.44 5.79
CA GLY A 114 14.11 -18.79 5.84
C GLY A 114 15.35 -18.91 6.76
N ARG A 115 15.97 -17.79 7.15
CA ARG A 115 17.22 -17.78 7.94
C ARG A 115 17.00 -17.64 9.46
N ARG A 116 15.74 -17.44 9.88
CA ARG A 116 15.29 -17.44 11.28
C ARG A 116 14.65 -18.76 11.71
N LYS A 117 14.81 -19.83 10.92
CA LYS A 117 14.57 -21.20 11.39
C LYS A 117 15.93 -21.90 11.56
N TYR A 118 16.33 -22.01 12.83
CA TYR A 118 17.50 -22.70 13.37
C TYR A 118 18.84 -21.96 13.27
#